data_AF-A0A915JIN3-F1
#
_entry.id   AF-A0A915JIN3-F1
#
_cell.length_a   1.000
_cell.length_b   1.000
_cell.length_c   1.000
_cell.angle_alpha   90.00
_cell.angle_beta   90.00
_cell.angle_gamma   90.00
#
_symmetry.space_group_name_H-M   'P 1'
#
loop_
_entity.id
_entity.type
_entity.pdbx_description
1 polymer ?
#
loop_
_entity_poly.entity_id
_entity_poly.type
_entity_poly.pdbx_seq_one_letter_code
_entity_poly.pdbx_strand_id
1 'polypeptide(L)'
;MELLLNSDRSKNDDKETKWSFIRGNFFAKECSHFVPQLGKCDENGCPLCFCGAVEADHYADVRSISARNAFWSEDDIVKMPTNAYGKLLFAGLDVEQKAKYLRLSDDSVLESTLKLFTDHWKLMENEPELLISLFGDGPEFNMATSLKKQIFNRGLIPAVEITKGWITTFGLNVGVAKAVGEAICEGQYYFGEGLKTKALVQCIGIVPWSAVRDTHALTCSGEEDDTNSKTYHRCYDVDPGILPGQPISLNPFHTHFLLVDDGRRNEHSNVAKFRAALEKKISTAKE
;
A
#
# COMPACT_ATOMS: atom_id res chain seq x y z
N MET A 1 -9.81 38.62 52.52
CA MET A 1 -9.39 37.22 52.38
C MET A 1 -10.49 36.46 51.65
N GLU A 2 -10.55 36.61 50.34
CA GLU A 2 -11.33 35.72 49.48
C GLU A 2 -10.39 35.30 48.35
N LEU A 3 -9.98 34.04 48.41
CA LEU A 3 -9.13 33.40 47.40
C LEU A 3 -10.02 33.07 46.20
N LEU A 4 -9.71 33.70 45.07
CA LEU A 4 -10.23 33.31 43.76
C LEU A 4 -9.67 31.92 43.41
N LEU A 5 -10.51 30.90 43.56
CA LEU A 5 -10.31 29.60 42.94
C LEU A 5 -10.62 29.73 41.44
N ASN A 6 -9.63 30.14 40.64
CA ASN A 6 -9.65 29.87 39.21
C ASN A 6 -9.34 28.39 39.01
N SER A 7 -10.36 27.62 38.63
CA SER A 7 -10.18 26.28 38.11
C SER A 7 -9.52 26.36 36.73
N ASP A 8 -8.21 26.20 36.69
CA ASP A 8 -7.52 25.77 35.48
C ASP A 8 -7.96 24.33 35.16
N ARG A 9 -9.07 24.20 34.42
CA ARG A 9 -9.35 22.98 33.65
C ARG A 9 -8.35 22.97 32.50
N SER A 10 -7.23 22.29 32.73
CA SER A 10 -6.28 21.88 31.69
C SER A 10 -7.04 21.21 30.54
N LYS A 11 -7.21 21.92 29.43
CA LYS A 11 -7.47 21.29 28.13
C LYS A 11 -6.16 20.64 27.67
N ASN A 12 -5.89 19.45 28.19
CA ASN A 12 -4.95 18.54 27.58
C ASN A 12 -5.75 17.74 26.54
N ASP A 13 -5.97 18.34 25.37
CA ASP A 13 -6.41 17.57 24.20
C ASP A 13 -5.23 16.66 23.85
N ASP A 14 -5.31 15.39 24.24
CA ASP A 14 -4.37 14.36 23.80
C ASP A 14 -4.40 14.32 22.27
N LYS A 15 -3.39 14.90 21.62
CA LYS A 15 -3.20 14.76 20.16
C LYS A 15 -3.02 13.29 19.86
N GLU A 16 -4.01 12.69 19.21
CA GLU A 16 -3.93 11.34 18.68
C GLU A 16 -2.64 11.19 17.86
N THR A 17 -1.79 10.24 18.26
CA THR A 17 -0.56 9.97 17.52
C THR A 17 -0.89 9.28 16.21
N LYS A 18 -0.05 9.43 15.19
CA LYS A 18 -0.19 8.67 13.93
C LYS A 18 -0.32 7.16 14.19
N TRP A 19 0.37 6.64 15.19
CA TRP A 19 0.37 5.22 15.52
C TRP A 19 -0.92 4.76 16.17
N SER A 20 -1.43 5.51 17.15
CA SER A 20 -2.73 5.22 17.77
C SER A 20 -3.86 5.30 16.74
N PHE A 21 -3.79 6.29 15.82
CA PHE A 21 -4.74 6.39 14.71
C PHE A 21 -4.68 5.15 13.81
N ILE A 22 -3.50 4.76 13.35
CA ILE A 22 -3.36 3.64 12.41
C ILE A 22 -3.86 2.34 13.04
N ARG A 23 -3.41 2.00 14.26
CA ARG A 23 -3.80 0.76 14.94
C ARG A 23 -5.29 0.70 15.28
N GLY A 24 -5.92 1.84 15.55
CA GLY A 24 -7.34 1.92 15.87
C GLY A 24 -8.27 1.85 14.65
N ASN A 25 -7.77 2.14 13.44
CA ASN A 25 -8.61 2.34 12.26
C ASN A 25 -8.34 1.40 11.08
N PHE A 26 -7.18 0.74 11.03
CA PHE A 26 -6.81 -0.12 9.91
C PHE A 26 -6.49 -1.55 10.37
N PHE A 27 -6.96 -2.50 9.56
CA PHE A 27 -6.90 -3.92 9.86
C PHE A 27 -6.23 -4.68 8.73
N ALA A 28 -5.59 -5.80 9.06
CA ALA A 28 -5.19 -6.84 8.13
C ALA A 28 -6.22 -7.98 8.17
N LYS A 29 -6.29 -8.77 7.10
CA LYS A 29 -7.11 -9.98 7.01
C LYS A 29 -6.22 -11.19 6.80
N GLU A 30 -6.49 -12.26 7.51
CA GLU A 30 -5.74 -13.52 7.40
C GLU A 30 -6.69 -14.72 7.54
N CYS A 31 -6.38 -15.82 6.84
CA CYS A 31 -7.12 -17.07 6.99
C CYS A 31 -6.74 -17.76 8.31
N SER A 32 -7.75 -18.08 9.12
CA SER A 32 -7.62 -18.58 10.49
C SER A 32 -7.31 -20.06 10.62
N HIS A 33 -7.41 -20.83 9.53
CA HIS A 33 -6.97 -22.23 9.44
C HIS A 33 -6.89 -22.71 7.99
N PHE A 34 -6.15 -23.80 7.80
CA PHE A 34 -5.97 -24.42 6.50
C PHE A 34 -7.12 -25.39 6.20
N VAL A 35 -7.87 -25.11 5.13
CA VAL A 35 -8.90 -26.01 4.59
C VAL A 35 -8.56 -26.33 3.14
N PRO A 36 -8.07 -27.54 2.82
CA PRO A 36 -7.60 -27.86 1.48
C PRO A 36 -8.74 -27.87 0.47
N GLN A 37 -8.52 -27.24 -0.68
CA GLN A 37 -9.43 -27.30 -1.82
C GLN A 37 -9.03 -28.48 -2.72
N LEU A 38 -9.93 -29.45 -2.85
CA LEU A 38 -9.67 -30.67 -3.62
C LEU A 38 -9.30 -30.34 -5.07
N GLY A 39 -8.16 -30.88 -5.53
CA GLY A 39 -7.67 -30.72 -6.91
C GLY A 39 -7.00 -29.38 -7.20
N LYS A 40 -6.73 -28.55 -6.17
CA LYS A 40 -5.97 -27.30 -6.31
C LYS A 40 -4.63 -27.41 -5.61
N CYS A 41 -3.56 -27.20 -6.38
CA CYS A 41 -2.20 -27.18 -5.90
C CYS A 41 -1.44 -25.99 -6.48
N ASP A 42 -0.35 -25.59 -5.82
CA ASP A 42 0.64 -24.67 -6.39
C ASP A 42 1.46 -25.35 -7.51
N GLU A 43 2.45 -24.62 -8.02
CA GLU A 43 3.41 -25.11 -9.03
C GLU A 43 4.27 -26.29 -8.57
N ASN A 44 4.42 -26.49 -7.25
CA ASN A 44 5.18 -27.59 -6.65
C ASN A 44 4.30 -28.79 -6.29
N GLY A 45 2.99 -28.71 -6.53
CA GLY A 45 2.03 -29.76 -6.18
C GLY A 45 1.55 -29.71 -4.72
N CYS A 46 1.87 -28.67 -3.96
CA CYS A 46 1.40 -28.48 -2.59
C CYS A 46 -0.09 -28.09 -2.58
N PRO A 47 -0.96 -28.74 -1.76
CA PRO A 47 -2.38 -28.42 -1.70
C PRO A 47 -2.65 -26.97 -1.28
N LEU A 48 -3.59 -26.32 -1.97
CA LEU A 48 -4.00 -24.95 -1.67
C LEU A 48 -5.23 -24.92 -0.77
N CYS A 49 -5.25 -23.99 0.17
CA CYS A 49 -6.43 -23.65 0.95
C CYS A 49 -7.48 -22.95 0.06
N PHE A 50 -8.73 -22.89 0.51
CA PHE A 50 -9.75 -22.03 -0.13
C PHE A 50 -9.35 -20.55 -0.17
N CYS A 51 -8.57 -20.07 0.79
CA CYS A 51 -7.97 -18.73 0.73
C CYS A 51 -6.86 -18.59 -0.32
N GLY A 52 -6.42 -19.69 -0.94
CA GLY A 52 -5.37 -19.73 -1.96
C GLY A 52 -3.94 -19.82 -1.43
N ALA A 53 -3.74 -19.89 -0.11
CA ALA A 53 -2.42 -20.08 0.49
C ALA A 53 -2.11 -21.57 0.72
N VAL A 54 -0.83 -21.95 0.73
CA VAL A 54 -0.39 -23.28 1.19
C VAL A 54 -0.44 -23.35 2.73
N GLU A 55 -0.44 -24.57 3.30
CA GLU A 55 -0.50 -24.76 4.76
C GLU A 55 0.65 -24.05 5.50
N ALA A 56 1.83 -23.99 4.88
CA ALA A 56 3.00 -23.29 5.43
C ALA A 56 2.80 -21.76 5.57
N ASP A 57 1.97 -21.15 4.74
CA ASP A 57 1.75 -19.70 4.74
C ASP A 57 0.65 -19.25 5.71
N HIS A 58 0.04 -20.19 6.44
CA HIS A 58 -0.84 -19.88 7.56
C HIS A 58 0.01 -19.68 8.84
N TYR A 59 -0.40 -18.73 9.69
CA TYR A 59 0.32 -18.37 10.93
C TYR A 59 0.48 -19.57 11.87
N ALA A 60 1.59 -19.61 12.62
CA ALA A 60 1.92 -20.75 13.47
C ALA A 60 0.85 -21.08 14.53
N ASP A 61 0.19 -20.07 15.12
CA ASP A 61 -0.91 -20.29 16.08
C ASP A 61 -2.15 -20.92 15.42
N VAL A 62 -2.31 -20.66 14.12
CA VAL A 62 -3.39 -21.14 13.27
C VAL A 62 -3.15 -22.59 12.77
N ARG A 63 -1.89 -23.01 12.64
CA ARG A 63 -1.52 -24.39 12.21
C ARG A 63 -2.01 -25.49 13.15
N SER A 64 -2.41 -25.15 14.39
CA SER A 64 -2.88 -26.13 15.37
C SER A 64 -4.28 -26.69 15.09
N ILE A 65 -5.06 -26.05 14.19
CA ILE A 65 -6.41 -26.45 13.81
C ILE A 65 -6.43 -26.88 12.34
N SER A 66 -5.57 -27.83 11.94
CA SER A 66 -5.80 -28.59 10.70
C SER A 66 -6.99 -29.52 10.93
N ALA A 67 -8.20 -28.94 10.90
CA ALA A 67 -9.45 -29.65 11.02
C ALA A 67 -9.68 -30.42 9.72
N ARG A 68 -9.12 -31.64 9.66
CA ARG A 68 -9.50 -32.64 8.67
C ARG A 68 -11.00 -32.84 8.83
N ASN A 69 -11.82 -32.26 7.93
CA ASN A 69 -13.30 -32.16 7.92
C ASN A 69 -13.93 -30.78 8.24
N ALA A 70 -13.16 -29.69 8.34
CA ALA A 70 -13.75 -28.35 8.40
C ALA A 70 -14.30 -27.90 7.04
N PHE A 71 -15.44 -27.19 7.07
CA PHE A 71 -15.98 -26.47 5.93
C PHE A 71 -15.41 -25.07 5.94
N TRP A 72 -14.83 -24.64 4.82
CA TRP A 72 -14.36 -23.27 4.68
C TRP A 72 -15.55 -22.31 4.49
N SER A 73 -15.49 -21.16 5.15
CA SER A 73 -16.44 -20.06 5.04
C SER A 73 -15.75 -18.70 5.11
N GLU A 74 -16.46 -17.63 4.78
CA GLU A 74 -15.91 -16.27 4.90
C GLU A 74 -15.53 -15.90 6.35
N ASP A 75 -16.16 -16.53 7.34
CA ASP A 75 -15.84 -16.32 8.76
C ASP A 75 -14.43 -16.81 9.13
N ASP A 76 -13.82 -17.64 8.27
CA ASP A 76 -12.44 -18.09 8.45
C ASP A 76 -11.43 -17.00 8.09
N ILE A 77 -11.84 -15.94 7.39
CA ILE A 77 -11.03 -14.74 7.17
C ILE A 77 -11.18 -13.79 8.37
N VAL A 78 -10.19 -13.80 9.24
CA VAL A 78 -10.19 -13.03 10.48
C VAL A 78 -9.53 -11.67 10.26
N LYS A 79 -10.16 -10.63 10.79
CA LYS A 79 -9.58 -9.28 10.88
C LYS A 79 -8.75 -9.14 12.14
N MET A 80 -7.57 -8.54 11.99
CA MET A 80 -6.69 -8.17 13.09
C MET A 80 -6.13 -6.77 12.87
N PRO A 81 -5.68 -6.05 13.92
CA PRO A 81 -5.01 -4.76 13.72
C PRO A 81 -3.87 -4.87 12.70
N THR A 82 -3.71 -3.85 11.86
CA THR A 82 -2.69 -3.89 10.81
C THR A 82 -1.29 -4.08 11.41
N ASN A 83 -0.52 -4.98 10.81
CA ASN A 83 0.85 -5.27 11.20
C ASN A 83 1.87 -4.77 10.19
N ALA A 84 1.47 -4.03 9.16
CA ALA A 84 2.39 -3.57 8.11
C ALA A 84 2.07 -2.12 7.75
N TYR A 85 2.90 -1.20 8.23
CA TYR A 85 2.76 0.23 7.98
C TYR A 85 4.09 0.94 8.16
N GLY A 86 4.26 2.13 7.58
CA GLY A 86 5.40 3.00 7.87
C GLY A 86 6.02 3.59 6.62
N LYS A 87 7.35 3.51 6.52
CA LYS A 87 8.10 4.01 5.38
C LYS A 87 9.05 2.93 4.82
N LEU A 88 9.03 2.74 3.51
CA LEU A 88 9.96 1.87 2.78
C LEU A 88 11.20 2.64 2.34
N LEU A 89 12.34 1.98 2.51
CA LEU A 89 13.64 2.34 1.98
C LEU A 89 13.97 1.29 0.93
N PHE A 90 13.86 1.66 -0.33
CA PHE A 90 14.22 0.75 -1.43
C PHE A 90 15.74 0.65 -1.54
N ALA A 91 16.28 -0.57 -1.59
CA ALA A 91 17.70 -0.76 -1.74
C ALA A 91 18.21 -0.14 -3.05
N GLY A 92 19.35 0.55 -2.96
CA GLY A 92 19.96 1.25 -4.10
C GLY A 92 19.34 2.61 -4.45
N LEU A 93 18.29 3.06 -3.75
CA LEU A 93 17.81 4.44 -3.82
C LEU A 93 18.40 5.31 -2.70
N ASP A 94 18.37 6.62 -2.91
CA ASP A 94 18.75 7.59 -1.87
C ASP A 94 17.87 7.41 -0.62
N VAL A 95 18.49 7.49 0.56
CA VAL A 95 17.82 7.38 1.86
C VAL A 95 16.75 8.46 2.03
N GLU A 96 16.85 9.58 1.31
CA GLU A 96 15.81 10.62 1.30
C GLU A 96 14.54 10.19 0.53
N GLN A 97 14.63 9.22 -0.39
CA GLN A 97 13.52 8.71 -1.18
C GLN A 97 12.77 7.59 -0.47
N LYS A 98 11.96 7.98 0.52
CA LYS A 98 11.15 7.05 1.32
C LYS A 98 9.71 7.01 0.84
N ALA A 99 9.21 5.83 0.48
CA ALA A 99 7.78 5.65 0.19
C ALA A 99 7.00 5.39 1.48
N LYS A 100 5.81 5.98 1.67
CA LYS A 100 4.94 5.62 2.81
C LYS A 100 4.07 4.43 2.43
N TYR A 101 3.81 3.52 3.36
CA TYR A 101 2.95 2.38 3.07
C TYR A 101 2.04 2.02 4.24
N LEU A 102 0.94 1.34 3.92
CA LEU A 102 -0.02 0.80 4.86
C LEU A 102 -0.69 -0.44 4.26
N ARG A 103 -0.70 -1.54 5.02
CA ARG A 103 -1.59 -2.68 4.82
C ARG A 103 -2.93 -2.38 5.48
N LEU A 104 -4.01 -2.58 4.73
CA LEU A 104 -5.37 -2.28 5.16
C LEU A 104 -6.36 -3.26 4.55
N SER A 105 -7.48 -3.50 5.21
CA SER A 105 -8.49 -4.40 4.70
C SER A 105 -9.22 -3.79 3.51
N ASP A 106 -9.67 -4.63 2.58
CA ASP A 106 -10.48 -4.22 1.41
C ASP A 106 -11.79 -3.51 1.78
N ASP A 107 -12.29 -3.75 2.98
CA ASP A 107 -13.48 -3.11 3.57
C ASP A 107 -13.13 -2.01 4.59
N SER A 108 -11.90 -1.49 4.55
CA SER A 108 -11.49 -0.35 5.37
C SER A 108 -12.39 0.86 5.13
N VAL A 109 -12.71 1.58 6.21
CA VAL A 109 -13.52 2.79 6.15
C VAL A 109 -12.79 3.87 5.34
N LEU A 110 -13.41 4.33 4.25
CA LEU A 110 -12.81 5.28 3.31
C LEU A 110 -12.51 6.64 3.96
N GLU A 111 -13.33 7.06 4.92
CA GLU A 111 -13.11 8.26 5.74
C GLU A 111 -11.80 8.19 6.51
N SER A 112 -11.46 7.03 7.08
CA SER A 112 -10.18 6.82 7.77
C SER A 112 -9.01 6.89 6.79
N THR A 113 -9.15 6.34 5.58
CA THR A 113 -8.14 6.47 4.51
C THR A 113 -7.95 7.93 4.07
N LEU A 114 -9.02 8.71 3.93
CA LEU A 114 -8.92 10.14 3.62
C LEU A 114 -8.27 10.94 4.75
N LYS A 115 -8.61 10.62 6.00
CA LYS A 115 -7.97 11.21 7.17
C LYS A 115 -6.48 10.87 7.22
N LEU A 116 -6.09 9.65 6.86
CA LEU A 116 -4.68 9.28 6.67
C LEU A 116 -4.00 10.18 5.62
N PHE A 117 -4.63 10.35 4.46
CA PHE A 117 -4.10 11.16 3.36
C PHE A 117 -3.92 12.63 3.77
N THR A 118 -4.87 13.17 4.53
CA THR A 118 -4.91 14.58 4.94
C THR A 118 -3.98 14.85 6.13
N ASP A 119 -4.15 14.10 7.22
CA ASP A 119 -3.56 14.46 8.51
C ASP A 119 -2.17 13.86 8.71
N HIS A 120 -1.91 12.68 8.13
CA HIS A 120 -0.70 11.91 8.42
C HIS A 120 0.24 11.77 7.24
N TRP A 121 -0.29 11.66 6.02
CA TRP A 121 0.50 11.59 4.80
C TRP A 121 0.67 12.94 4.12
N LYS A 122 -0.16 13.92 4.47
CA LYS A 122 -0.06 15.30 3.97
C LYS A 122 -0.18 15.40 2.44
N LEU A 123 -0.92 14.46 1.85
CA LEU A 123 -1.16 14.42 0.42
C LEU A 123 -2.10 15.55 -0.01
N MET A 124 -3.14 15.81 0.78
CA MET A 124 -4.18 16.81 0.47
C MET A 124 -3.74 18.26 0.72
N GLU A 125 -2.57 18.50 1.35
CA GLU A 125 -2.11 19.86 1.69
C GLU A 125 -1.89 20.76 0.46
N ASN A 126 -1.60 20.16 -0.71
CA ASN A 126 -1.42 20.89 -1.97
C ASN A 126 -2.68 20.98 -2.83
N GLU A 127 -3.83 20.57 -2.31
CA GLU A 127 -5.14 20.61 -2.98
C GLU A 127 -5.11 20.04 -4.41
N PRO A 128 -4.78 18.74 -4.62
CA PRO A 128 -4.61 18.16 -5.96
C PRO A 128 -5.81 18.39 -6.87
N GLU A 129 -5.65 19.09 -7.99
CA GLU A 129 -6.75 19.41 -8.91
C GLU A 129 -7.09 18.26 -9.87
N LEU A 130 -6.22 17.25 -9.94
CA LEU A 130 -6.33 16.14 -10.86
C LEU A 130 -5.90 14.83 -10.20
N LEU A 131 -6.69 13.77 -10.43
CA LEU A 131 -6.32 12.40 -10.11
C LEU A 131 -6.30 11.61 -11.43
N ILE A 132 -5.12 11.13 -11.82
CA ILE A 132 -4.97 10.27 -13.00
C ILE A 132 -4.79 8.84 -12.52
N SER A 133 -5.67 7.95 -12.96
CA SER A 133 -5.58 6.53 -12.66
C SER A 133 -5.12 5.74 -13.88
N LEU A 134 -4.01 5.02 -13.76
CA LEU A 134 -3.35 4.30 -14.86
C LEU A 134 -3.24 2.81 -14.56
N PHE A 135 -3.93 2.01 -15.37
CA PHE A 135 -3.86 0.56 -15.33
C PHE A 135 -3.64 0.00 -16.72
N GLY A 136 -2.90 -1.10 -16.76
CA GLY A 136 -2.75 -1.94 -17.93
C GLY A 136 -2.82 -3.38 -17.47
N ASP A 137 -3.32 -4.24 -18.34
CA ASP A 137 -3.42 -5.66 -18.15
C ASP A 137 -2.06 -6.34 -18.39
N GLY A 138 -1.60 -7.04 -17.37
CA GLY A 138 -0.50 -7.99 -17.48
C GLY A 138 0.90 -7.38 -17.54
N PRO A 139 1.91 -8.27 -17.55
CA PRO A 139 3.32 -7.89 -17.61
C PRO A 139 3.78 -7.39 -18.97
N GLU A 140 3.02 -7.66 -20.03
CA GLU A 140 3.38 -7.40 -21.42
C GLU A 140 3.09 -5.95 -21.83
N PHE A 141 3.79 -5.00 -21.23
CA PHE A 141 3.75 -3.60 -21.66
C PHE A 141 4.78 -3.30 -22.77
N ASN A 142 4.45 -3.76 -23.98
CA ASN A 142 5.27 -3.60 -25.17
C ASN A 142 4.96 -2.28 -25.89
N MET A 143 5.83 -1.29 -25.71
CA MET A 143 5.76 -0.01 -26.41
C MET A 143 7.18 0.47 -26.73
N ALA A 144 7.36 1.06 -27.91
CA ALA A 144 8.66 1.60 -28.32
C ALA A 144 9.14 2.66 -27.33
N THR A 145 10.44 2.63 -26.97
CA THR A 145 11.03 3.53 -25.96
C THR A 145 10.80 5.00 -26.28
N SER A 146 10.86 5.39 -27.57
CA SER A 146 10.59 6.77 -28.01
C SER A 146 9.15 7.19 -27.70
N LEU A 147 8.18 6.31 -27.95
CA LEU A 147 6.77 6.56 -27.68
C LEU A 147 6.48 6.57 -26.18
N LYS A 148 7.07 5.64 -25.41
CA LYS A 148 6.99 5.66 -23.92
C LYS A 148 7.47 7.01 -23.37
N LYS A 149 8.63 7.50 -23.82
CA LYS A 149 9.17 8.80 -23.40
C LYS A 149 8.29 9.98 -23.83
N GLN A 150 7.70 9.92 -25.02
CA GLN A 150 6.79 10.95 -25.48
C GLN A 150 5.52 11.01 -24.62
N ILE A 151 4.91 9.86 -24.33
CA ILE A 151 3.66 9.78 -23.56
C ILE A 151 3.89 10.13 -22.10
N PHE A 152 4.82 9.44 -21.43
CA PHE A 152 4.99 9.58 -19.99
C PHE A 152 5.84 10.82 -19.64
N ASN A 153 7.09 10.87 -20.09
CA ASN A 153 8.02 11.91 -19.65
C ASN A 153 7.68 13.30 -20.21
N ARG A 154 7.18 13.39 -21.45
CA ARG A 154 6.87 14.68 -22.09
C ARG A 154 5.40 15.08 -22.05
N GLY A 155 4.51 14.13 -21.75
CA GLY A 155 3.06 14.37 -21.66
C GLY A 155 2.57 14.30 -20.21
N LEU A 156 2.48 13.08 -19.68
CA LEU A 156 1.86 12.80 -18.39
C LEU A 156 2.55 13.50 -17.23
N ILE A 157 3.86 13.31 -17.06
CA ILE A 157 4.58 13.83 -15.89
C ILE A 157 4.48 15.36 -15.78
N PRO A 158 4.76 16.13 -16.85
CA PRO A 158 4.54 17.58 -16.83
C PRO A 158 3.10 17.99 -16.54
N ALA A 159 2.10 17.30 -17.10
CA ALA A 159 0.69 17.62 -16.86
C ALA A 159 0.30 17.45 -15.37
N VAL A 160 0.78 16.38 -14.74
CA VAL A 160 0.58 16.14 -13.32
C VAL A 160 1.33 17.16 -12.46
N GLU A 161 2.57 17.52 -12.81
CA GLU A 161 3.33 18.57 -12.11
C GLU A 161 2.61 19.92 -12.14
N ILE A 162 2.11 20.35 -13.31
CA ILE A 162 1.43 21.63 -13.50
C ILE A 162 0.14 21.72 -12.69
N THR A 163 -0.62 20.63 -12.64
CA THR A 163 -1.92 20.55 -11.93
C THR A 163 -1.80 20.20 -10.46
N LYS A 164 -0.57 19.97 -9.96
CA LYS A 164 -0.32 19.37 -8.64
C LYS A 164 -1.10 18.07 -8.44
N GLY A 165 -1.35 17.36 -9.52
CA GLY A 165 -2.17 16.16 -9.54
C GLY A 165 -1.48 14.97 -8.89
N TRP A 166 -2.26 13.91 -8.73
CA TRP A 166 -1.76 12.61 -8.29
C TRP A 166 -1.87 11.58 -9.40
N ILE A 167 -0.98 10.61 -9.37
CA ILE A 167 -1.05 9.41 -10.18
C ILE A 167 -1.41 8.23 -9.27
N THR A 168 -2.36 7.41 -9.69
CA THR A 168 -2.66 6.12 -9.07
C THR A 168 -2.37 5.00 -10.05
N THR A 169 -1.73 3.93 -9.57
CA THR A 169 -1.43 2.73 -10.37
C THR A 169 -1.63 1.48 -9.52
N PHE A 170 -1.41 0.29 -10.10
CA PHE A 170 -1.38 -0.97 -9.34
C PHE A 170 -0.08 -1.19 -8.54
N GLY A 171 0.91 -0.28 -8.62
CA GLY A 171 2.07 -0.17 -7.72
C GLY A 171 3.15 -1.24 -7.81
N LEU A 172 2.95 -2.32 -8.57
CA LEU A 172 3.95 -3.39 -8.73
C LEU A 172 5.00 -3.01 -9.78
N ASN A 173 6.21 -3.56 -9.66
CA ASN A 173 7.35 -3.28 -10.54
C ASN A 173 7.26 -4.00 -11.90
N VAL A 174 6.12 -3.83 -12.58
CA VAL A 174 5.80 -4.48 -13.84
C VAL A 174 4.90 -3.59 -14.71
N GLY A 175 4.83 -3.87 -16.01
CA GLY A 175 3.86 -3.29 -16.93
C GLY A 175 3.87 -1.75 -16.98
N VAL A 176 2.67 -1.17 -17.06
CA VAL A 176 2.46 0.29 -17.09
C VAL A 176 2.95 0.97 -15.81
N ALA A 177 2.72 0.37 -14.63
CA ALA A 177 3.15 0.96 -13.37
C ALA A 177 4.67 1.14 -13.29
N LYS A 178 5.44 0.18 -13.81
CA LYS A 178 6.89 0.30 -13.94
C LYS A 178 7.30 1.45 -14.85
N ALA A 179 6.69 1.57 -16.03
CA ALA A 179 7.01 2.63 -16.98
C ALA A 179 6.69 4.04 -16.42
N VAL A 180 5.59 4.17 -15.68
CA VAL A 180 5.24 5.41 -14.97
C VAL A 180 6.28 5.72 -13.89
N GLY A 181 6.65 4.74 -13.07
CA GLY A 181 7.69 4.91 -12.05
C GLY A 181 9.04 5.35 -12.62
N GLU A 182 9.49 4.70 -13.70
CA GLU A 182 10.71 5.08 -14.42
C GLU A 182 10.62 6.51 -14.96
N ALA A 183 9.48 6.92 -15.53
CA ALA A 183 9.29 8.29 -16.01
C ALA A 183 9.28 9.33 -14.89
N ILE A 184 8.73 9.01 -13.71
CA ILE A 184 8.79 9.85 -12.51
C ILE A 184 10.24 10.03 -12.07
N CYS A 185 10.98 8.91 -11.93
CA CYS A 185 12.39 8.93 -11.55
C CYS A 185 13.20 9.77 -12.54
N GLU A 186 13.02 9.55 -13.85
CA GLU A 186 13.71 10.32 -14.88
C GLU A 186 13.34 11.82 -14.81
N GLY A 187 12.06 12.15 -14.64
CA GLY A 187 11.58 13.55 -14.56
C GLY A 187 12.05 14.30 -13.32
N GLN A 188 12.21 13.60 -12.19
CA GLN A 188 12.65 14.16 -10.91
C GLN A 188 14.18 14.26 -10.79
N TYR A 189 14.93 13.28 -11.33
CA TYR A 189 16.40 13.25 -11.25
C TYR A 189 17.11 13.99 -12.39
N TYR A 190 16.63 13.95 -13.64
CA TYR A 190 17.38 14.54 -14.77
C TYR A 190 17.26 16.07 -14.89
N PHE A 191 16.32 16.71 -14.19
CA PHE A 191 16.14 18.18 -14.21
C PHE A 191 16.65 18.88 -12.94
N GLY A 192 17.42 18.20 -12.09
CA GLY A 192 17.49 18.52 -10.66
C GLY A 192 18.84 18.90 -10.03
N GLU A 193 19.94 19.17 -10.76
CA GLU A 193 21.11 19.81 -10.10
C GLU A 193 20.94 21.34 -9.93
N GLY A 194 19.92 21.93 -10.55
CA GLY A 194 19.66 23.39 -10.49
C GLY A 194 18.31 23.82 -9.92
N LEU A 195 17.33 22.92 -9.76
CA LEU A 195 16.00 23.25 -9.22
C LEU A 195 15.63 22.32 -8.06
N LYS A 196 16.08 22.65 -6.86
CA LYS A 196 15.58 22.10 -5.57
C LYS A 196 14.10 22.46 -5.28
N THR A 197 13.33 22.86 -6.28
CA THR A 197 12.01 23.50 -6.14
C THR A 197 10.89 22.81 -6.94
N LYS A 198 11.17 21.72 -7.67
CA LYS A 198 10.10 20.94 -8.31
C LYS A 198 9.32 20.15 -7.27
N ALA A 199 7.99 20.32 -7.25
CA ALA A 199 7.10 19.57 -6.39
C ALA A 199 7.16 18.07 -6.76
N LEU A 200 7.36 17.21 -5.75
CA LEU A 200 7.38 15.76 -5.93
C LEU A 200 6.01 15.28 -6.45
N VAL A 201 6.00 14.68 -7.64
CA VAL A 201 4.83 13.98 -8.19
C VAL A 201 4.40 12.90 -7.20
N GLN A 202 3.15 12.99 -6.72
CA GLN A 202 2.59 11.98 -5.83
C GLN A 202 2.10 10.79 -6.66
N CYS A 203 2.71 9.63 -6.46
CA CYS A 203 2.36 8.40 -7.15
C CYS A 203 1.99 7.32 -6.14
N ILE A 204 0.72 6.92 -6.14
CA ILE A 204 0.12 6.04 -5.15
C ILE A 204 -0.15 4.67 -5.79
N GLY A 205 0.52 3.63 -5.28
CA GLY A 205 0.24 2.25 -5.65
C GLY A 205 -0.90 1.69 -4.80
N ILE A 206 -2.01 1.27 -5.42
CA ILE A 206 -3.09 0.54 -4.74
C ILE A 206 -2.99 -0.92 -5.17
N VAL A 207 -2.42 -1.74 -4.28
CA VAL A 207 -1.85 -3.05 -4.59
C VAL A 207 -2.56 -4.14 -3.78
N PRO A 208 -2.95 -5.28 -4.37
CA PRO A 208 -3.36 -6.44 -3.58
C PRO A 208 -2.19 -6.94 -2.71
N TRP A 209 -2.41 -7.13 -1.41
CA TRP A 209 -1.40 -7.63 -0.48
C TRP A 209 -0.83 -8.99 -0.92
N SER A 210 -1.67 -9.86 -1.47
CA SER A 210 -1.30 -11.16 -2.05
C SER A 210 -0.32 -11.07 -3.23
N ALA A 211 -0.33 -9.96 -3.97
CA ALA A 211 0.48 -9.79 -5.17
C ALA A 211 1.88 -9.21 -4.87
N VAL A 212 2.14 -8.84 -3.60
CA VAL A 212 3.40 -8.23 -3.18
C VAL A 212 4.42 -9.31 -2.83
N ARG A 213 5.62 -9.22 -3.40
CA ARG A 213 6.76 -10.05 -3.00
C ARG A 213 7.35 -9.60 -1.67
N ASP A 214 7.89 -10.54 -0.89
CA ASP A 214 8.61 -10.28 0.36
C ASP A 214 7.80 -9.48 1.40
N THR A 215 6.51 -9.83 1.54
CA THR A 215 5.61 -9.21 2.53
C THR A 215 6.12 -9.31 3.97
N HIS A 216 6.93 -10.32 4.29
CA HIS A 216 7.61 -10.46 5.58
C HIS A 216 8.56 -9.29 5.91
N ALA A 217 9.16 -8.65 4.90
CA ALA A 217 9.99 -7.45 5.09
C ALA A 217 9.14 -6.20 5.41
N LEU A 218 7.83 -6.27 5.14
CA LEU A 218 6.89 -5.17 5.34
C LEU A 218 6.18 -5.24 6.69
N THR A 219 6.15 -6.41 7.34
CA THR A 219 5.47 -6.62 8.62
C THR A 219 6.31 -6.21 9.83
N CYS A 220 5.63 -5.78 10.88
CA CYS A 220 6.18 -5.46 12.20
C CYS A 220 6.00 -6.68 13.10
N SER A 221 7.08 -7.15 13.74
CA SER A 221 6.96 -8.00 14.93
C SER A 221 6.67 -7.10 16.14
N GLY A 222 5.77 -7.55 17.03
CA GLY A 222 5.22 -6.72 18.12
C GLY A 222 6.24 -6.13 19.11
N GLU A 223 7.49 -6.59 19.12
CA GLU A 223 8.56 -6.08 19.99
C GLU A 223 9.16 -4.75 19.50
N GLU A 224 9.12 -4.47 18.19
CA GLU A 224 9.64 -3.22 17.63
C GLU A 224 8.68 -2.03 17.80
N ASP A 225 7.44 -2.35 18.18
CA ASP A 225 6.27 -1.47 18.18
C ASP A 225 6.09 -0.68 19.50
N ASP A 226 6.95 -0.95 20.49
CA ASP A 226 6.90 -0.36 21.85
C ASP A 226 8.01 0.68 22.10
N THR A 227 8.97 0.78 21.18
CA THR A 227 9.92 1.89 21.22
C THR A 227 9.26 3.12 20.59
N ASN A 228 9.32 4.23 21.30
CA ASN A 228 8.88 5.60 20.94
C ASN A 228 9.49 6.16 19.63
N SER A 229 9.91 5.30 18.70
CA SER A 229 10.54 5.64 17.43
C SER A 229 9.52 6.33 16.53
N LYS A 230 9.72 7.65 16.39
CA LYS A 230 8.89 8.57 15.62
C LYS A 230 8.80 8.22 14.12
N THR A 231 9.56 7.25 13.62
CA THR A 231 9.45 6.81 12.21
C THR A 231 9.85 5.35 12.04
N TYR A 232 8.87 4.49 11.77
CA TYR A 232 9.11 3.10 11.38
C TYR A 232 9.60 3.03 9.93
N HIS A 233 10.75 2.38 9.74
CA HIS A 233 11.44 2.26 8.47
C HIS A 233 11.72 0.79 8.16
N ARG A 234 11.41 0.36 6.94
CA ARG A 234 11.70 -0.99 6.44
C ARG A 234 12.53 -0.92 5.17
N CYS A 235 13.62 -1.69 5.14
CA CYS A 235 14.38 -1.91 3.92
C CYS A 235 13.61 -2.90 3.04
N TYR A 236 13.54 -2.62 1.74
CA TYR A 236 12.87 -3.48 0.78
C TYR A 236 13.72 -3.63 -0.47
N ASP A 237 14.12 -4.87 -0.75
CA ASP A 237 14.90 -5.21 -1.92
C ASP A 237 13.97 -5.41 -3.12
N VAL A 238 14.32 -4.83 -4.27
CA VAL A 238 13.52 -4.95 -5.49
C VAL A 238 14.11 -6.01 -6.37
N ASP A 239 13.46 -7.17 -6.42
CA ASP A 239 13.77 -8.19 -7.40
C ASP A 239 13.06 -7.86 -8.74
N PRO A 240 13.81 -7.74 -9.86
CA PRO A 240 13.26 -7.45 -11.18
C PRO A 240 12.57 -8.66 -11.84
N GLY A 241 12.72 -9.87 -11.29
CA GLY A 241 12.14 -11.09 -11.83
C GLY A 241 10.61 -11.05 -11.85
N ILE A 242 10.01 -11.38 -12.98
CA ILE A 242 8.56 -11.50 -13.15
C ILE A 242 8.29 -12.92 -13.61
N LEU A 243 7.66 -13.72 -12.74
CA LEU A 243 7.29 -15.10 -13.03
C LEU A 243 5.75 -15.21 -13.04
N PRO A 244 5.14 -15.94 -13.98
CA PRO A 244 3.70 -16.12 -14.03
C PRO A 244 3.16 -16.69 -12.71
N GLY A 245 2.12 -16.07 -12.17
CA GLY A 245 1.47 -16.54 -10.93
C GLY A 245 2.22 -16.23 -9.64
N GLN A 246 3.44 -15.67 -9.71
CA GLN A 246 4.23 -15.33 -8.53
C GLN A 246 4.02 -13.86 -8.10
N PRO A 247 4.11 -13.55 -6.79
CA PRO A 247 4.11 -12.17 -6.31
C PRO A 247 5.22 -11.34 -6.94
N ILE A 248 5.00 -10.04 -7.10
CA ILE A 248 5.90 -9.10 -7.78
C ILE A 248 6.36 -8.04 -6.77
N SER A 249 7.61 -7.60 -6.90
CA SER A 249 8.17 -6.53 -6.07
C SER A 249 7.38 -5.23 -6.23
N LEU A 250 7.24 -4.45 -5.16
CA LEU A 250 6.73 -3.07 -5.26
C LEU A 250 7.64 -2.23 -6.16
N ASN A 251 7.07 -1.29 -6.92
CA ASN A 251 7.86 -0.41 -7.78
C ASN A 251 8.57 0.68 -6.95
N PRO A 252 9.91 0.81 -7.02
CA PRO A 252 10.66 1.66 -6.10
C PRO A 252 10.44 3.17 -6.29
N PHE A 253 9.80 3.60 -7.37
CA PHE A 253 9.61 5.01 -7.72
C PHE A 253 8.22 5.55 -7.38
N HIS A 254 7.40 4.77 -6.69
CA HIS A 254 6.13 5.24 -6.11
C HIS A 254 6.37 5.91 -4.75
N THR A 255 5.59 6.94 -4.44
CA THR A 255 5.74 7.68 -3.18
C THR A 255 4.89 7.11 -2.05
N HIS A 256 3.79 6.44 -2.38
CA HIS A 256 2.87 5.88 -1.40
C HIS A 256 2.31 4.51 -1.85
N PHE A 257 1.98 3.66 -0.89
CA PHE A 257 1.35 2.36 -1.12
C PHE A 257 0.19 2.10 -0.17
N LEU A 258 -0.95 1.74 -0.74
CA LEU A 258 -2.07 1.10 -0.06
C LEU A 258 -2.06 -0.38 -0.44
N LEU A 259 -1.71 -1.24 0.52
CA LEU A 259 -1.61 -2.67 0.34
C LEU A 259 -2.92 -3.30 0.82
N VAL A 260 -3.87 -3.43 -0.10
CA VAL A 260 -5.24 -3.83 0.16
C VAL A 260 -5.33 -5.33 0.34
N ASP A 261 -5.91 -5.75 1.45
CA ASP A 261 -5.89 -7.11 1.92
C ASP A 261 -7.31 -7.64 2.16
N ASP A 262 -7.71 -8.67 1.44
CA ASP A 262 -8.98 -9.35 1.61
C ASP A 262 -8.82 -10.74 2.26
N GLY A 263 -7.61 -11.07 2.72
CA GLY A 263 -7.28 -12.36 3.33
C GLY A 263 -7.16 -13.52 2.33
N ARG A 264 -7.28 -13.25 1.02
CA ARG A 264 -7.14 -14.25 -0.05
C ARG A 264 -5.83 -14.05 -0.81
N ARG A 265 -5.34 -15.12 -1.44
CA ARG A 265 -4.12 -15.14 -2.26
C ARG A 265 -4.39 -15.24 -3.76
N ASN A 266 -5.57 -15.74 -4.13
CA ASN A 266 -5.93 -16.10 -5.50
C ASN A 266 -6.94 -15.15 -6.16
N GLU A 267 -7.46 -14.17 -5.42
CA GLU A 267 -8.48 -13.23 -5.91
C GLU A 267 -8.06 -11.78 -5.66
N HIS A 268 -8.27 -10.91 -6.65
CA HIS A 268 -7.93 -9.48 -6.57
C HIS A 268 -9.13 -8.55 -6.84
N SER A 269 -10.35 -9.10 -6.89
CA SER A 269 -11.57 -8.37 -7.29
C SER A 269 -11.92 -7.26 -6.29
N ASN A 270 -11.67 -7.49 -4.99
CA ASN A 270 -11.99 -6.54 -3.93
C ASN A 270 -11.08 -5.31 -3.96
N VAL A 271 -9.82 -5.45 -4.38
CA VAL A 271 -8.90 -4.32 -4.55
C VAL A 271 -9.37 -3.35 -5.62
N ALA A 272 -9.94 -3.86 -6.72
CA ALA A 272 -10.53 -3.02 -7.76
C ALA A 272 -11.74 -2.24 -7.25
N LYS A 273 -12.61 -2.87 -6.43
CA LYS A 273 -13.76 -2.20 -5.80
C LYS A 273 -13.31 -1.12 -4.81
N PHE A 274 -12.37 -1.46 -3.91
CA PHE A 274 -11.81 -0.52 -2.94
C PHE A 274 -11.23 0.71 -3.65
N ARG A 275 -10.43 0.48 -4.69
CA ARG A 275 -9.83 1.54 -5.50
C ARG A 275 -10.89 2.45 -6.10
N ALA A 276 -11.87 1.91 -6.83
CA ALA A 276 -12.91 2.72 -7.47
C ALA A 276 -13.70 3.55 -6.44
N ALA A 277 -13.97 2.98 -5.26
CA ALA A 277 -14.64 3.68 -4.18
C ALA A 277 -13.77 4.80 -3.57
N LEU A 278 -12.46 4.54 -3.37
CA LEU A 278 -11.51 5.53 -2.89
C LEU A 278 -11.32 6.68 -3.88
N GLU A 279 -11.14 6.39 -5.17
CA GLU A 279 -10.99 7.41 -6.22
C GLU A 279 -12.23 8.31 -6.30
N LYS A 280 -13.43 7.72 -6.26
CA LYS A 280 -14.70 8.46 -6.19
C LYS A 280 -14.80 9.32 -4.92
N LYS A 281 -14.34 8.80 -3.79
CA LYS A 281 -14.34 9.54 -2.53
C LYS A 281 -13.37 10.73 -2.59
N ILE A 282 -12.17 10.55 -3.16
CA ILE A 282 -11.19 11.63 -3.35
C ILE A 282 -11.75 12.71 -4.28
N SER A 283 -12.40 12.32 -5.39
CA SER A 283 -12.96 13.28 -6.35
C SER A 283 -14.10 14.14 -5.77
N THR A 284 -14.84 13.61 -4.80
CA THR A 284 -15.97 14.29 -4.14
C THR A 284 -15.59 14.97 -2.83
N ALA A 285 -14.40 14.73 -2.28
CA ALA A 285 -13.95 15.33 -1.02
C ALA A 285 -13.66 16.84 -1.12
N LYS A 286 -13.72 17.42 -2.31
CA LYS A 286 -13.55 18.85 -2.58
C LYS A 286 -14.86 19.62 -2.75
N GLU A 287 -16.01 18.94 -2.73
CA GLU A 287 -17.35 19.54 -2.77
C GLU A 287 -17.92 19.73 -1.36
#